data_AF-A0AAW0VG05-F1
#
_entry.id   AF-A0AAW0VG05-F1
#
_cell.length_a   1.000
_cell.length_b   1.000
_cell.length_c   1.000
_cell.angle_alpha   90.00
_cell.angle_beta   90.00
_cell.angle_gamma   90.00
#
_symmetry.space_group_name_H-M   'P 1'
#
loop_
_entity.id
_entity.type
_entity.pdbx_description
1 polymer ?
#
loop_
_entity_poly.entity_id
_entity_poly.type
_entity_poly.pdbx_seq_one_letter_code
_entity_poly.pdbx_strand_id
1 'polypeptide(L)'
;MSSDFRFKSSVEPKTLHRIFAVCGTEWGSGDPDGFASFQTKQLVDAILGGRAAKAYYLESKEGEIASVCVVTHHKAYYKDSGAGSVGAADPASFGVLPATALRLSYVFTLAKFRGLGLMAKLVKKAMAVTEEEILKKELDKSSDKKGSFRDMVTNNEGKVDPQLATYYLGKKYAWYLYSAIKTTYSQFGFKPYPADGYVIPRSVLEGEAHELVQKLLASSNGTSDKVPGKRLRFLDISNQHDKDLVASILQMKELDLLTDLNKSLFHSELSGGRRSSSSLTNVHTALSQTRLGSVNELSSIAEKVGSVKIGAQGGQQGEPRHKSSMQTLSMSKLFLQPDFANLQKQFAGDGPRIKKRGGDEAYANIKGAILTNDLQQKSYYVLWSQIIDGKFFIVGSGELKADVFGALSDPTRVEDRFGRRRSSFTGINELGGFNFQDLELLISTAVFVASKRSPELDRIFVTSQDLPDTIPSTVLYDFFTNYLPRSVPNVLKKDEEGSKESNTVEYIEDFSDNYKLLPMVRRFGLDSPEFELDWIASGSVVTWG
;
A
#
# COMPACT_ATOMS: atom_id res chain seq x y z
N MET A 1 -25.55 -3.41 34.16
CA MET A 1 -26.37 -3.98 33.06
C MET A 1 -25.47 -4.68 32.01
N SER A 2 -24.80 -5.82 32.32
CA SER A 2 -23.67 -6.30 31.49
C SER A 2 -23.78 -7.70 30.86
N SER A 3 -24.96 -8.32 30.70
CA SER A 3 -25.03 -9.75 30.33
C SER A 3 -25.96 -10.15 29.18
N ASP A 4 -26.14 -9.31 28.15
CA ASP A 4 -26.99 -9.68 27.00
C ASP A 4 -26.23 -10.20 25.77
N PHE A 5 -24.89 -10.11 25.76
CA PHE A 5 -24.06 -10.54 24.63
C PHE A 5 -22.90 -11.44 25.06
N ARG A 6 -22.76 -12.58 24.37
CA ARG A 6 -21.70 -13.59 24.58
C ARG A 6 -20.61 -13.44 23.53
N PHE A 7 -19.35 -13.38 23.96
CA PHE A 7 -18.19 -13.38 23.07
C PHE A 7 -17.85 -14.79 22.64
N LYS A 8 -17.69 -14.99 21.33
CA LYS A 8 -17.31 -16.26 20.71
C LYS A 8 -16.27 -16.02 19.62
N SER A 9 -15.57 -17.09 19.26
CA SER A 9 -14.64 -17.11 18.13
C SER A 9 -14.86 -18.36 17.30
N SER A 10 -14.67 -18.28 15.98
CA SER A 10 -14.82 -19.45 15.10
C SER A 10 -13.90 -19.36 13.89
N VAL A 11 -13.58 -20.54 13.36
CA VAL A 11 -12.94 -20.76 12.05
C VAL A 11 -13.82 -21.66 11.16
N GLU A 12 -15.00 -22.05 11.63
CA GLU A 12 -15.88 -22.99 10.95
C GLU A 12 -16.59 -22.33 9.76
N PRO A 13 -16.60 -22.95 8.56
CA PRO A 13 -17.18 -22.34 7.37
C PRO A 13 -18.63 -21.87 7.53
N LYS A 14 -19.48 -22.65 8.22
CA LYS A 14 -20.90 -22.30 8.44
C LYS A 14 -21.05 -21.03 9.28
N THR A 15 -20.25 -20.89 10.34
CA THR A 15 -20.29 -19.72 11.21
C THR A 15 -19.67 -18.51 10.51
N LEU A 16 -18.59 -18.70 9.73
CA LEU A 16 -18.00 -17.66 8.91
C LEU A 16 -18.98 -17.12 7.87
N HIS A 17 -19.75 -17.99 7.20
CA HIS A 17 -20.79 -17.56 6.27
C HIS A 17 -21.83 -16.67 6.95
N ARG A 18 -22.30 -17.08 8.12
CA ARG A 18 -23.25 -16.29 8.92
C ARG A 18 -22.68 -14.92 9.29
N ILE A 19 -21.40 -14.84 9.64
CA ILE A 19 -20.70 -13.59 9.94
C ILE A 19 -20.64 -12.68 8.72
N PHE A 20 -20.22 -13.19 7.56
CA PHE A 20 -20.09 -12.38 6.35
C PHE A 20 -21.44 -11.98 5.74
N ALA A 21 -22.48 -12.79 5.89
CA ALA A 21 -23.84 -12.45 5.47
C ALA A 21 -24.34 -11.19 6.18
N VAL A 22 -24.09 -11.07 7.48
CA VAL A 22 -24.42 -9.88 8.29
C VAL A 22 -23.65 -8.64 7.82
N CYS A 23 -22.40 -8.80 7.36
CA CYS A 23 -21.66 -7.68 6.78
C CYS A 23 -22.24 -7.27 5.41
N GLY A 24 -22.60 -8.26 4.57
CA GLY A 24 -23.11 -8.03 3.21
C GLY A 24 -24.45 -7.30 3.17
N THR A 25 -25.36 -7.58 4.12
CA THR A 25 -26.69 -6.94 4.18
C THR A 25 -26.60 -5.42 4.36
N GLU A 26 -25.63 -4.94 5.13
CA GLU A 26 -25.53 -3.52 5.48
C GLU A 26 -24.50 -2.74 4.65
N TRP A 27 -23.55 -3.43 4.02
CA TRP A 27 -22.66 -2.83 3.04
C TRP A 27 -23.29 -2.70 1.65
N GLY A 28 -24.60 -2.93 1.53
CA GLY A 28 -25.35 -2.73 0.28
C GLY A 28 -24.98 -3.72 -0.82
N SER A 29 -24.44 -4.90 -0.47
CA SER A 29 -24.28 -5.94 -1.47
C SER A 29 -25.68 -6.40 -1.88
N GLY A 30 -26.07 -6.14 -3.13
CA GLY A 30 -27.34 -6.62 -3.70
C GLY A 30 -27.53 -8.15 -3.68
N ASP A 31 -26.50 -8.90 -3.27
CA ASP A 31 -26.53 -10.33 -2.98
C ASP A 31 -25.66 -10.63 -1.72
N PRO A 32 -26.24 -10.53 -0.50
CA PRO A 32 -25.53 -10.79 0.75
C PRO A 32 -25.03 -12.23 0.90
N ASP A 33 -25.77 -13.21 0.38
CA ASP A 33 -25.40 -14.63 0.49
C ASP A 33 -24.28 -14.98 -0.49
N GLY A 34 -24.30 -14.44 -1.72
CA GLY A 34 -23.19 -14.55 -2.65
C GLY A 34 -21.92 -13.89 -2.12
N PHE A 35 -22.05 -12.71 -1.49
CA PHE A 35 -20.94 -12.05 -0.79
C PHE A 35 -20.39 -12.93 0.34
N ALA A 36 -21.27 -13.47 1.17
CA ALA A 36 -20.88 -14.33 2.29
C ALA A 36 -20.16 -15.59 1.82
N SER A 37 -20.72 -16.29 0.84
CA SER A 37 -20.14 -17.49 0.23
C SER A 37 -18.74 -17.23 -0.34
N PHE A 38 -18.58 -16.12 -1.07
CA PHE A 38 -17.30 -15.73 -1.63
C PHE A 38 -16.25 -15.44 -0.53
N GLN A 39 -16.60 -14.62 0.46
CA GLN A 39 -15.67 -14.25 1.53
C GLN A 39 -15.32 -15.42 2.45
N THR A 40 -16.30 -16.28 2.75
CA THR A 40 -16.06 -17.53 3.50
C THR A 40 -15.08 -18.41 2.76
N LYS A 41 -15.28 -18.63 1.45
CA LYS A 41 -14.36 -19.43 0.63
C LYS A 41 -12.96 -18.85 0.67
N GLN A 42 -12.80 -17.54 0.45
CA GLN A 42 -11.49 -16.89 0.49
C GLN A 42 -10.78 -17.06 1.85
N LEU A 43 -11.51 -16.94 2.96
CA LEU A 43 -10.93 -17.08 4.29
C LEU A 43 -10.55 -18.53 4.59
N VAL A 44 -11.40 -19.49 4.22
CA VAL A 44 -11.13 -20.92 4.39
C VAL A 44 -9.94 -21.35 3.54
N ASP A 45 -9.88 -20.95 2.27
CA ASP A 45 -8.75 -21.23 1.38
C ASP A 45 -7.45 -20.64 1.95
N ALA A 46 -7.51 -19.46 2.56
CA ALA A 46 -6.36 -18.87 3.24
C ALA A 46 -5.91 -19.69 4.47
N ILE A 47 -6.86 -20.18 5.28
CA ILE A 47 -6.57 -21.02 6.45
C ILE A 47 -5.94 -22.35 6.01
N LEU A 48 -6.49 -22.99 4.98
CA LEU A 48 -5.96 -24.23 4.41
C LEU A 48 -4.57 -24.03 3.79
N GLY A 49 -4.32 -22.85 3.21
CA GLY A 49 -3.00 -22.41 2.74
C GLY A 49 -1.99 -22.08 3.84
N GLY A 50 -2.31 -22.34 5.12
CA GLY A 50 -1.42 -22.14 6.26
C GLY A 50 -1.44 -20.74 6.87
N ARG A 51 -2.36 -19.87 6.44
CA ARG A 51 -2.51 -18.53 7.04
C ARG A 51 -3.37 -18.60 8.30
N ALA A 52 -2.84 -18.15 9.42
CA ALA A 52 -3.63 -18.01 10.64
C ALA A 52 -4.71 -16.93 10.44
N ALA A 53 -5.96 -17.34 10.62
CA ALA A 53 -7.11 -16.45 10.59
C ALA A 53 -8.18 -16.92 11.58
N LYS A 54 -8.90 -15.96 12.17
CA LYS A 54 -9.93 -16.23 13.17
C LYS A 54 -10.99 -15.13 13.15
N ALA A 55 -12.26 -15.53 13.16
CA ALA A 55 -13.35 -14.59 13.32
C ALA A 55 -13.79 -14.54 14.78
N TYR A 56 -14.06 -13.34 15.28
CA TYR A 56 -14.57 -13.07 16.61
C TYR A 56 -15.91 -12.35 16.50
N TYR A 57 -16.85 -12.69 17.37
CA TYR A 57 -18.19 -12.12 17.33
C TYR A 57 -18.86 -12.06 18.70
N LEU A 58 -19.80 -11.13 18.82
CA LEU A 58 -20.73 -11.02 19.94
C LEU A 58 -22.09 -11.53 19.49
N GLU A 59 -22.63 -12.50 20.21
CA GLU A 59 -23.95 -13.09 19.95
C GLU A 59 -24.93 -12.68 21.04
N SER A 60 -26.13 -12.23 20.66
CA SER A 60 -27.22 -11.92 21.58
C SER A 60 -27.76 -13.20 22.24
N LYS A 61 -28.58 -13.06 23.29
CA LYS A 61 -29.29 -14.20 23.90
C LYS A 61 -30.20 -14.95 22.92
N GLU A 62 -30.73 -14.26 21.92
CA GLU A 62 -31.58 -14.80 20.84
C GLU A 62 -30.75 -15.53 19.77
N GLY A 63 -29.43 -15.59 19.93
CA GLY A 63 -28.53 -16.23 18.99
C GLY A 63 -28.13 -15.34 17.83
N GLU A 64 -28.51 -14.07 17.78
CA GLU A 64 -28.18 -13.18 16.67
C GLU A 64 -26.78 -12.57 16.79
N ILE A 65 -26.06 -12.48 15.69
CA ILE A 65 -24.70 -11.92 15.66
C ILE A 65 -24.80 -10.39 15.69
N ALA A 66 -24.48 -9.77 16.82
CA ALA A 66 -24.59 -8.33 17.04
C ALA A 66 -23.38 -7.54 16.51
N SER A 67 -22.18 -8.08 16.67
CA SER A 67 -20.94 -7.45 16.19
C SER A 67 -19.89 -8.50 15.83
N VAL A 68 -19.07 -8.21 14.82
CA VAL A 68 -18.07 -9.13 14.27
C VAL A 68 -16.76 -8.42 13.97
N CYS A 69 -15.65 -9.17 13.99
CA CYS A 69 -14.37 -8.79 13.43
C CYS A 69 -13.56 -10.03 13.03
N VAL A 70 -12.72 -9.90 12.03
CA VAL A 70 -11.86 -10.98 11.52
C VAL A 70 -10.40 -10.56 11.63
N VAL A 71 -9.61 -11.41 12.29
CA VAL A 71 -8.16 -11.24 12.41
C VAL A 71 -7.47 -12.19 11.43
N THR A 72 -6.53 -11.66 10.64
CA THR A 72 -5.70 -12.46 9.70
C THR A 72 -4.23 -12.09 9.84
N HIS A 73 -3.36 -13.08 9.68
CA HIS A 73 -1.91 -12.90 9.81
C HIS A 73 -1.27 -12.72 8.43
N HIS A 74 -0.45 -11.69 8.28
CA HIS A 74 0.25 -11.36 7.03
C HIS A 74 1.74 -11.28 7.26
N LYS A 75 2.52 -11.62 6.23
CA LYS A 75 3.97 -11.52 6.29
C LYS A 75 4.38 -10.05 6.25
N ALA A 76 5.35 -9.68 7.06
CA ALA A 76 5.85 -8.33 7.18
C ALA A 76 7.36 -8.35 7.45
N TYR A 77 7.97 -7.17 7.41
CA TYR A 77 9.36 -6.95 7.74
C TYR A 77 9.45 -5.82 8.77
N TYR A 78 10.30 -6.01 9.78
CA TYR A 78 10.56 -5.04 10.83
C TYR A 78 12.06 -4.73 10.89
N LYS A 79 12.41 -3.44 11.00
CA LYS A 79 13.79 -3.00 11.27
C LYS A 79 13.80 -2.22 12.58
N ASP A 80 14.74 -2.53 13.46
CA ASP A 80 14.92 -1.80 14.72
C ASP A 80 15.77 -0.54 14.53
N SER A 81 15.56 0.49 15.35
CA SER A 81 16.23 1.80 15.26
C SER A 81 17.76 1.77 15.39
N GLY A 82 18.35 0.67 15.89
CA GLY A 82 19.79 0.49 16.09
C GLY A 82 20.44 -0.64 15.27
N ALA A 83 19.70 -1.34 14.41
CA ALA A 83 20.22 -2.48 13.66
C ALA A 83 20.70 -2.08 12.25
N GLY A 84 21.99 -2.27 11.96
CA GLY A 84 22.59 -2.05 10.63
C GLY A 84 22.96 -0.60 10.33
N SER A 85 24.25 -0.33 10.16
CA SER A 85 24.79 0.95 9.65
C SER A 85 25.16 0.82 8.18
N VAL A 86 25.02 1.90 7.41
CA VAL A 86 25.61 1.99 6.07
C VAL A 86 27.14 1.93 6.24
N GLY A 87 27.76 0.82 5.83
CA GLY A 87 29.21 0.61 5.93
C GLY A 87 29.65 -0.82 6.29
N ALA A 88 28.75 -1.70 6.72
CA ALA A 88 29.09 -3.11 6.94
C ALA A 88 29.11 -3.87 5.60
N ALA A 89 30.24 -4.48 5.26
CA ALA A 89 30.47 -5.23 4.02
C ALA A 89 29.75 -6.60 3.96
N ASP A 90 28.92 -6.92 4.94
CA ASP A 90 28.31 -8.24 5.11
C ASP A 90 26.80 -8.21 4.81
N PRO A 91 26.31 -8.92 3.77
CA PRO A 91 24.88 -9.13 3.54
C PRO A 91 24.15 -9.79 4.73
N ALA A 92 24.86 -10.53 5.61
CA ALA A 92 24.27 -11.06 6.83
C ALA A 92 24.00 -9.99 7.91
N SER A 93 24.45 -8.75 7.70
CA SER A 93 24.20 -7.59 8.58
C SER A 93 22.95 -6.78 8.22
N PHE A 94 22.12 -7.26 7.27
CA PHE A 94 20.80 -6.70 7.01
C PHE A 94 19.95 -6.76 8.31
N GLY A 95 19.85 -5.63 9.01
CA GLY A 95 19.12 -5.50 10.28
C GLY A 95 17.60 -5.58 10.17
N VAL A 96 17.08 -6.12 9.06
CA VAL A 96 15.65 -6.33 8.80
C VAL A 96 15.29 -7.75 9.18
N LEU A 97 14.32 -7.89 10.09
CA LEU A 97 13.83 -9.16 10.59
C LEU A 97 12.44 -9.47 10.01
N PRO A 98 12.13 -10.75 9.74
CA PRO A 98 10.78 -11.14 9.38
C PRO A 98 9.83 -10.89 10.55
N ALA A 99 8.70 -10.27 10.26
CA ALA A 99 7.62 -9.95 11.19
C ALA A 99 6.29 -10.49 10.68
N THR A 100 5.27 -10.44 11.53
CA THR A 100 3.90 -10.82 11.21
C THR A 100 2.97 -9.66 11.53
N ALA A 101 2.28 -9.16 10.52
CA ALA A 101 1.27 -8.13 10.69
C ALA A 101 -0.11 -8.74 10.92
N LEU A 102 -0.78 -8.30 11.98
CA LEU A 102 -2.09 -8.77 12.41
C LEU A 102 -3.14 -7.81 11.86
N ARG A 103 -3.85 -8.23 10.80
CA ARG A 103 -4.89 -7.41 10.17
C ARG A 103 -6.20 -7.55 10.91
N LEU A 104 -6.72 -6.45 11.43
CA LEU A 104 -8.11 -6.36 11.89
C LEU A 104 -9.00 -5.93 10.71
N SER A 105 -9.95 -6.79 10.34
CA SER A 105 -10.84 -6.55 9.19
C SER A 105 -12.28 -6.94 9.48
N TYR A 106 -13.21 -6.51 8.63
CA TYR A 106 -14.64 -6.79 8.77
C TYR A 106 -15.19 -6.42 10.16
N VAL A 107 -14.74 -5.30 10.72
CA VAL A 107 -15.28 -4.79 11.98
C VAL A 107 -16.66 -4.21 11.69
N PHE A 108 -17.69 -4.88 12.17
CA PHE A 108 -19.07 -4.50 11.90
C PHE A 108 -19.96 -4.65 13.14
N THR A 109 -20.95 -3.78 13.26
CA THR A 109 -22.00 -3.82 14.28
C THR A 109 -23.33 -3.55 13.61
N LEU A 110 -24.29 -4.45 13.80
CA LEU A 110 -25.66 -4.33 13.31
C LEU A 110 -26.28 -3.00 13.75
N ALA A 111 -27.04 -2.34 12.86
CA ALA A 111 -27.59 -1.00 13.09
C ALA A 111 -28.35 -0.87 14.42
N LYS A 112 -29.20 -1.85 14.73
CA LYS A 112 -30.02 -1.89 15.96
C LYS A 112 -29.22 -1.99 17.26
N PHE A 113 -27.95 -2.40 17.21
CA PHE A 113 -27.07 -2.51 18.38
C PHE A 113 -25.97 -1.44 18.42
N ARG A 114 -25.98 -0.48 17.49
CA ARG A 114 -25.06 0.67 17.52
C ARG A 114 -25.39 1.57 18.73
N GLY A 115 -24.38 2.25 19.27
CA GLY A 115 -24.51 3.07 20.49
C GLY A 115 -24.32 2.32 21.82
N LEU A 116 -24.39 0.99 21.82
CA LEU A 116 -24.17 0.15 23.03
C LEU A 116 -22.68 -0.13 23.34
N GLY A 117 -21.75 0.48 22.61
CA GLY A 117 -20.30 0.26 22.80
C GLY A 117 -19.80 -1.16 22.45
N LEU A 118 -20.60 -1.97 21.74
CA LEU A 118 -20.26 -3.37 21.43
C LEU A 118 -19.00 -3.52 20.58
N MET A 119 -18.76 -2.60 19.64
CA MET A 119 -17.52 -2.56 18.84
C MET A 119 -16.29 -2.51 19.74
N ALA A 120 -16.27 -1.58 20.71
CA ALA A 120 -15.14 -1.41 21.62
C ALA A 120 -14.93 -2.66 22.49
N LYS A 121 -16.02 -3.26 22.98
CA LYS A 121 -15.97 -4.52 23.74
C LYS A 121 -15.42 -5.68 22.91
N LEU A 122 -15.85 -5.80 21.65
CA LEU A 122 -15.42 -6.87 20.76
C LEU A 122 -13.94 -6.70 20.37
N VAL A 123 -13.54 -5.53 19.88
CA VAL A 123 -12.18 -5.27 19.39
C VAL A 123 -11.15 -5.47 20.51
N LYS A 124 -11.37 -4.87 21.69
CA LYS A 124 -10.46 -5.05 22.84
C LYS A 124 -10.32 -6.51 23.23
N LYS A 125 -11.43 -7.26 23.29
CA LYS A 125 -11.41 -8.68 23.67
C LYS A 125 -10.80 -9.57 22.60
N ALA A 126 -11.07 -9.30 21.32
CA ALA A 126 -10.46 -10.02 20.20
C ALA A 126 -8.94 -9.86 20.23
N MET A 127 -8.45 -8.63 20.38
CA MET A 127 -7.01 -8.35 20.44
C MET A 127 -6.37 -9.01 21.65
N ALA A 128 -6.94 -8.88 22.86
CA ALA A 128 -6.41 -9.53 24.06
C ALA A 128 -6.29 -11.05 23.89
N VAL A 129 -7.33 -11.71 23.37
CA VAL A 129 -7.31 -13.16 23.12
C VAL A 129 -6.27 -13.53 22.05
N THR A 130 -6.15 -12.77 20.97
CA THR A 130 -5.13 -13.01 19.94
C THR A 130 -3.71 -12.83 20.49
N GLU A 131 -3.46 -11.79 21.28
CA GLU A 131 -2.14 -11.52 21.87
C GLU A 131 -1.75 -12.60 22.88
N GLU A 132 -2.69 -13.08 23.70
CA GLU A 132 -2.48 -14.20 24.63
C GLU A 132 -2.18 -15.51 23.89
N GLU A 133 -2.92 -15.81 22.81
CA GLU A 133 -2.67 -16.97 21.96
C GLU A 133 -1.28 -16.92 21.29
N ILE A 134 -0.86 -15.73 20.84
CA ILE A 134 0.48 -15.52 20.25
C ILE A 134 1.56 -15.71 21.31
N LEU A 135 1.40 -15.10 22.49
CA LEU A 135 2.35 -15.23 23.60
C LEU A 135 2.55 -16.70 23.97
N LYS A 136 1.46 -17.44 24.17
CA LYS A 136 1.51 -18.87 24.48
C LYS A 136 2.23 -19.66 23.39
N LYS A 137 1.88 -19.42 22.12
CA LYS A 137 2.51 -20.10 20.97
C LYS A 137 4.01 -19.83 20.87
N GLU A 138 4.45 -18.61 21.16
CA GLU A 138 5.87 -18.24 21.09
C GLU A 138 6.66 -18.74 22.32
N LEU A 139 6.02 -18.83 23.49
CA LEU A 139 6.58 -19.53 24.66
C LEU A 139 6.75 -21.03 24.40
N ASP A 140 5.74 -21.68 23.82
CA ASP A 140 5.76 -23.13 23.51
C ASP A 140 6.81 -23.49 22.44
N LYS A 141 7.10 -22.56 21.51
CA LYS A 141 8.14 -22.73 20.50
C LYS A 141 9.56 -22.43 21.01
N SER A 142 9.68 -21.71 22.13
CA SER A 142 10.97 -21.30 22.64
C SER A 142 11.71 -22.49 23.23
N SER A 143 12.98 -22.66 22.86
CA SER A 143 13.85 -23.69 23.46
C SER A 143 14.14 -23.39 24.93
N ASP A 144 14.43 -24.41 25.74
CA ASP A 144 14.87 -24.25 27.14
C ASP A 144 16.35 -23.82 27.30
N LYS A 145 16.98 -23.35 26.22
CA LYS A 145 18.37 -22.86 26.25
C LYS A 145 18.45 -21.47 26.90
N LYS A 146 19.55 -21.20 27.60
CA LYS A 146 19.87 -19.87 28.12
C LYS A 146 19.88 -18.83 26.99
N GLY A 147 19.20 -17.72 27.19
CA GLY A 147 19.01 -16.68 26.18
C GLY A 147 17.86 -16.90 25.19
N SER A 148 17.03 -17.92 25.41
CA SER A 148 15.79 -18.09 24.64
C SER A 148 14.73 -17.05 25.03
N PHE A 149 13.70 -16.89 24.20
CA PHE A 149 12.58 -15.99 24.49
C PHE A 149 11.91 -16.32 25.84
N ARG A 150 11.73 -17.60 26.15
CA ARG A 150 11.19 -18.06 27.42
C ARG A 150 12.07 -17.60 28.59
N ASP A 151 13.37 -17.88 28.54
CA ASP A 151 14.34 -17.51 29.59
C ASP A 151 14.41 -15.99 29.80
N MET A 152 14.35 -15.20 28.72
CA MET A 152 14.43 -13.74 28.76
C MET A 152 13.17 -13.06 29.30
N VAL A 153 12.02 -13.73 29.23
CA VAL A 153 10.72 -13.15 29.59
C VAL A 153 10.19 -13.76 30.89
N THR A 154 10.66 -14.93 31.33
CA THR A 154 10.26 -15.51 32.62
C THR A 154 11.22 -15.12 33.74
N ASN A 155 10.68 -14.61 34.84
CA ASN A 155 11.44 -14.39 36.07
C ASN A 155 11.86 -15.73 36.72
N ASN A 156 12.75 -15.68 37.72
CA ASN A 156 13.20 -16.86 38.48
C ASN A 156 12.05 -17.67 39.14
N GLU A 157 10.85 -17.08 39.26
CA GLU A 157 9.62 -17.73 39.76
C GLU A 157 8.78 -18.40 38.65
N GLY A 158 9.22 -18.38 37.39
CA GLY A 158 8.49 -18.92 36.24
C GLY A 158 7.32 -18.04 35.75
N LYS A 159 7.17 -16.82 36.29
CA LYS A 159 6.17 -15.85 35.83
C LYS A 159 6.70 -15.05 34.64
N VAL A 160 5.87 -14.91 33.62
CA VAL A 160 6.14 -14.10 32.41
C VAL A 160 6.04 -12.61 32.77
N ASP A 161 7.09 -11.84 32.51
CA ASP A 161 7.08 -10.39 32.56
C ASP A 161 6.32 -9.84 31.32
N PRO A 162 5.14 -9.22 31.50
CA PRO A 162 4.35 -8.72 30.39
C PRO A 162 5.04 -7.59 29.61
N GLN A 163 5.89 -6.78 30.25
CA GLN A 163 6.57 -5.66 29.60
C GLN A 163 7.69 -6.16 28.70
N LEU A 164 8.49 -7.10 29.16
CA LEU A 164 9.54 -7.73 28.35
C LEU A 164 8.94 -8.55 27.20
N ALA A 165 7.87 -9.31 27.46
CA ALA A 165 7.12 -10.02 26.42
C ALA A 165 6.66 -9.07 25.32
N THR A 166 6.05 -7.95 25.72
CA THR A 166 5.56 -6.90 24.81
C THR A 166 6.70 -6.26 24.03
N TYR A 167 7.85 -6.02 24.65
CA TYR A 167 9.00 -5.43 23.99
C TYR A 167 9.54 -6.33 22.86
N TYR A 168 9.76 -7.62 23.14
CA TYR A 168 10.28 -8.57 22.14
C TYR A 168 9.24 -8.93 21.08
N LEU A 169 7.99 -9.22 21.48
CA LEU A 169 6.91 -9.53 20.54
C LEU A 169 6.53 -8.31 19.71
N GLY A 170 6.68 -7.09 20.23
CA GLY A 170 6.50 -5.84 19.48
C GLY A 170 7.49 -5.62 18.34
N LYS A 171 8.61 -6.36 18.29
CA LYS A 171 9.54 -6.39 17.14
C LYS A 171 9.15 -7.44 16.09
N LYS A 172 8.27 -8.39 16.46
CA LYS A 172 7.85 -9.51 15.61
C LYS A 172 6.40 -9.38 15.14
N TYR A 173 5.56 -8.67 15.88
CA TYR A 173 4.15 -8.51 15.63
C TYR A 173 3.74 -7.03 15.67
N ALA A 174 2.89 -6.65 14.73
CA ALA A 174 2.25 -5.34 14.72
C ALA A 174 0.81 -5.48 14.22
N TRP A 175 -0.12 -4.74 14.81
CA TRP A 175 -1.49 -4.68 14.36
C TRP A 175 -1.65 -3.65 13.26
N TYR A 176 -2.51 -3.92 12.29
CA TYR A 176 -2.89 -2.93 11.28
C TYR A 176 -4.34 -3.09 10.84
N LEU A 177 -4.91 -2.01 10.31
CA LEU A 177 -6.25 -1.99 9.71
C LEU A 177 -6.39 -0.82 8.73
N TYR A 178 -7.46 -0.85 7.95
CA TYR A 178 -7.92 0.29 7.14
C TYR A 178 -9.24 0.80 7.73
N SER A 179 -9.22 2.01 8.27
CA SER A 179 -10.38 2.58 8.93
C SER A 179 -11.29 3.28 7.93
N ALA A 180 -12.57 2.88 7.93
CA ALA A 180 -13.64 3.58 7.24
C ALA A 180 -14.31 4.67 8.10
N ILE A 181 -13.92 4.78 9.38
CA ILE A 181 -14.52 5.68 10.39
C ILE A 181 -13.46 6.62 10.97
N LYS A 182 -12.57 7.13 10.10
CA LYS A 182 -11.48 8.05 10.44
C LYS A 182 -10.62 7.51 11.62
N THR A 183 -10.18 8.37 12.52
CA THR A 183 -9.28 8.05 13.64
C THR A 183 -9.95 7.33 14.82
N THR A 184 -11.19 6.85 14.68
CA THR A 184 -11.93 6.18 15.79
C THR A 184 -11.15 5.01 16.42
N TYR A 185 -10.30 4.31 15.66
CA TYR A 185 -9.50 3.21 16.20
C TYR A 185 -8.31 3.65 17.07
N SER A 186 -7.98 4.95 17.12
CA SER A 186 -6.94 5.48 18.01
C SER A 186 -7.24 5.26 19.48
N GLN A 187 -8.52 5.13 19.86
CA GLN A 187 -8.93 4.71 21.21
C GLN A 187 -8.48 3.28 21.60
N PHE A 188 -8.05 2.48 20.61
CA PHE A 188 -7.48 1.15 20.81
C PHE A 188 -5.99 1.12 20.52
N GLY A 189 -5.30 2.27 20.50
CA GLY A 189 -3.86 2.36 20.27
C GLY A 189 -3.42 2.39 18.81
N PHE A 190 -4.36 2.50 17.86
CA PHE A 190 -4.01 2.63 16.45
C PHE A 190 -3.59 4.05 16.09
N LYS A 191 -2.40 4.20 15.53
CA LYS A 191 -1.86 5.42 14.98
C LYS A 191 -2.22 5.54 13.48
N PRO A 192 -2.77 6.68 13.03
CA PRO A 192 -3.10 6.90 11.62
C PRO A 192 -1.86 7.19 10.76
N TYR A 193 -1.85 6.64 9.55
CA TYR A 193 -0.86 6.89 8.49
C TYR A 193 -1.63 7.27 7.21
N PRO A 194 -2.08 8.53 7.08
CA PRO A 194 -2.87 8.98 5.94
C PRO A 194 -2.13 8.72 4.63
N ALA A 195 -2.88 8.44 3.58
CA ALA A 195 -2.34 8.15 2.26
C ALA A 195 -2.71 9.27 1.31
N ASP A 196 -1.70 9.85 0.69
CA ASP A 196 -1.83 10.98 -0.23
C ASP A 196 -1.70 10.47 -1.67
N GLY A 197 -2.31 11.15 -2.62
CA GLY A 197 -2.31 10.67 -4.00
C GLY A 197 -3.15 11.49 -4.95
N TYR A 198 -3.51 10.89 -6.08
CA TYR A 198 -4.15 11.59 -7.18
C TYR A 198 -5.47 10.92 -7.56
N VAL A 199 -6.43 11.77 -7.91
CA VAL A 199 -7.70 11.42 -8.53
C VAL A 199 -7.61 11.80 -10.00
N ILE A 200 -7.83 10.84 -10.88
CA ILE A 200 -7.63 10.99 -12.32
C ILE A 200 -8.99 10.81 -13.02
N PRO A 201 -9.47 11.81 -13.78
CA PRO A 201 -10.77 11.77 -14.42
C PRO A 201 -10.76 10.89 -15.68
N ARG A 202 -11.94 10.43 -16.10
CA ARG A 202 -12.12 9.72 -17.37
C ARG A 202 -11.75 10.55 -18.60
N SER A 203 -11.85 11.88 -18.52
CA SER A 203 -11.53 12.79 -19.64
C SER A 203 -10.09 12.68 -20.15
N VAL A 204 -9.19 12.03 -19.40
CA VAL A 204 -7.85 11.62 -19.88
C VAL A 204 -7.92 10.82 -21.20
N LEU A 205 -9.02 10.11 -21.45
CA LEU A 205 -9.23 9.35 -22.70
C LEU A 205 -9.48 10.23 -23.93
N GLU A 206 -9.62 11.54 -23.78
CA GLU A 206 -9.89 12.45 -24.90
C GLU A 206 -8.60 13.06 -25.48
N GLY A 207 -7.43 12.68 -24.97
CA GLY A 207 -6.12 13.13 -25.44
C GLY A 207 -5.50 12.24 -26.52
N GLU A 208 -4.48 12.76 -27.20
CA GLU A 208 -3.72 12.05 -28.25
C GLU A 208 -3.07 10.75 -27.75
N ALA A 209 -2.68 10.72 -26.48
CA ALA A 209 -2.14 9.51 -25.85
C ALA A 209 -3.14 8.34 -25.87
N HIS A 210 -4.44 8.61 -25.76
CA HIS A 210 -5.45 7.57 -25.84
C HIS A 210 -5.55 6.97 -27.25
N GLU A 211 -5.51 7.80 -28.28
CA GLU A 211 -5.48 7.32 -29.68
C GLU A 211 -4.26 6.45 -29.93
N LEU A 212 -3.10 6.84 -29.39
CA LEU A 212 -1.88 6.06 -29.47
C LEU A 212 -2.00 4.72 -28.73
N VAL A 213 -2.61 4.70 -27.54
CA VAL A 213 -2.93 3.46 -26.82
C VAL A 213 -3.80 2.53 -27.67
N GLN A 214 -4.86 3.04 -28.30
CA GLN A 214 -5.73 2.23 -29.15
C GLN A 214 -4.96 1.65 -30.35
N LYS A 215 -4.12 2.45 -31.02
CA LYS A 215 -3.27 2.00 -32.14
C LYS A 215 -2.27 0.93 -31.70
N LEU A 216 -1.60 1.12 -30.56
CA LEU A 216 -0.64 0.16 -30.02
C LEU A 216 -1.30 -1.19 -29.69
N LEU A 217 -2.49 -1.17 -29.08
CA LEU A 217 -3.25 -2.38 -28.75
C LEU A 217 -3.85 -3.07 -30.00
N ALA A 218 -4.21 -2.31 -31.04
CA ALA A 218 -4.66 -2.89 -32.31
C ALA A 218 -3.50 -3.52 -33.10
N SER A 219 -2.32 -2.89 -33.07
CA SER A 219 -1.12 -3.38 -33.75
C SER A 219 -0.57 -4.68 -33.12
N SER A 220 -0.75 -4.90 -31.81
CA SER A 220 -0.41 -6.17 -31.16
C SER A 220 -1.30 -7.34 -31.61
N ASN A 221 -2.49 -7.07 -32.14
CA ASN A 221 -3.43 -8.06 -32.66
C ASN A 221 -3.29 -8.28 -34.18
N GLY A 222 -2.22 -7.78 -34.80
CA GLY A 222 -1.85 -8.08 -36.19
C GLY A 222 -2.68 -7.37 -37.27
N THR A 223 -3.46 -6.33 -36.92
CA THR A 223 -4.46 -5.73 -37.82
C THR A 223 -4.25 -4.25 -38.20
N SER A 224 -3.16 -3.58 -37.80
CA SER A 224 -2.88 -2.20 -38.25
C SER A 224 -1.40 -1.81 -38.23
N ASP A 225 -1.10 -0.67 -38.88
CA ASP A 225 0.22 -0.04 -39.03
C ASP A 225 1.06 -0.11 -37.74
N LYS A 226 2.23 -0.74 -37.83
CA LYS A 226 3.17 -0.82 -36.72
C LYS A 226 3.61 0.59 -36.35
N VAL A 227 3.20 1.07 -35.18
CA VAL A 227 3.76 2.29 -34.59
C VAL A 227 5.24 2.01 -34.29
N PRO A 228 6.20 2.69 -34.94
CA PRO A 228 7.61 2.41 -34.71
C PRO A 228 8.03 2.90 -33.32
N GLY A 229 8.81 2.07 -32.60
CA GLY A 229 9.54 2.47 -31.40
C GLY A 229 8.84 2.29 -30.05
N LYS A 230 7.53 1.98 -30.01
CA LYS A 230 6.81 1.67 -28.75
C LYS A 230 5.89 0.46 -28.93
N ARG A 231 5.74 -0.35 -27.89
CA ARG A 231 4.84 -1.52 -27.83
C ARG A 231 4.07 -1.51 -26.52
N LEU A 232 2.78 -1.77 -26.56
CA LEU A 232 1.92 -1.89 -25.38
C LEU A 232 1.31 -3.29 -25.34
N ARG A 233 1.44 -3.98 -24.20
CA ARG A 233 0.92 -5.33 -23.99
C ARG A 233 0.14 -5.41 -22.69
N PHE A 234 -1.04 -6.01 -22.74
CA PHE A 234 -1.82 -6.32 -21.55
C PHE A 234 -1.26 -7.52 -20.78
N LEU A 235 -1.41 -7.49 -19.46
CA LEU A 235 -1.10 -8.60 -18.56
C LEU A 235 -2.40 -9.33 -18.21
N ASP A 236 -2.62 -10.48 -18.85
CA ASP A 236 -3.81 -11.31 -18.60
C ASP A 236 -3.49 -12.39 -17.58
N ILE A 237 -4.13 -12.32 -16.42
CA ILE A 237 -3.93 -13.28 -15.33
C ILE A 237 -4.43 -14.69 -15.67
N SER A 238 -5.11 -14.89 -16.78
CA SER A 238 -5.44 -16.23 -17.29
C SER A 238 -4.18 -16.96 -17.78
N ASN A 239 -3.20 -16.21 -18.29
CA ASN A 239 -1.94 -16.73 -18.80
C ASN A 239 -0.92 -16.92 -17.66
N GLN A 240 -0.30 -18.11 -17.59
CA GLN A 240 0.71 -18.41 -16.57
C GLN A 240 1.93 -17.48 -16.69
N HIS A 241 2.37 -17.16 -17.90
CA HIS A 241 3.54 -16.30 -18.10
C HIS A 241 3.31 -14.89 -17.54
N ASP A 242 2.10 -14.35 -17.72
CA ASP A 242 1.74 -13.03 -17.19
C ASP A 242 1.58 -13.04 -15.67
N LYS A 243 1.08 -14.15 -15.09
CA LYS A 243 1.09 -14.34 -13.62
C LYS A 243 2.51 -14.30 -13.08
N ASP A 244 3.43 -15.04 -13.70
CA ASP A 244 4.83 -15.13 -13.26
C ASP A 244 5.52 -13.77 -13.38
N LEU A 245 5.18 -13.00 -14.41
CA LEU A 245 5.69 -11.63 -14.60
C LEU A 245 5.14 -10.67 -13.53
N VAL A 246 3.84 -10.72 -13.22
CA VAL A 246 3.27 -9.91 -12.12
C VAL A 246 3.92 -10.32 -10.79
N ALA A 247 4.09 -11.61 -10.53
CA ALA A 247 4.79 -12.08 -9.33
C ALA A 247 6.24 -11.57 -9.26
N SER A 248 6.96 -11.55 -10.40
CA SER A 248 8.30 -11.01 -10.50
C SER A 248 8.34 -9.50 -10.23
N ILE A 249 7.36 -8.73 -10.73
CA ILE A 249 7.22 -7.30 -10.42
C ILE A 249 7.04 -7.08 -8.91
N LEU A 250 6.21 -7.89 -8.25
CA LEU A 250 6.00 -7.80 -6.81
C LEU A 250 7.25 -8.18 -6.01
N GLN A 251 8.00 -9.18 -6.45
CA GLN A 251 9.29 -9.53 -5.85
C GLN A 251 10.32 -8.40 -6.00
N MET A 252 10.36 -7.73 -7.15
CA MET A 252 11.22 -6.56 -7.36
C MET A 252 10.83 -5.40 -6.44
N LYS A 253 9.53 -5.12 -6.31
CA LYS A 253 9.01 -4.14 -5.33
C LYS A 253 9.40 -4.53 -3.91
N GLU A 254 9.31 -5.80 -3.54
CA GLU A 254 9.75 -6.30 -2.23
C GLU A 254 11.24 -5.99 -1.99
N LEU A 255 12.11 -6.26 -2.96
CA LEU A 255 13.54 -5.97 -2.86
C LEU A 255 13.84 -4.47 -2.75
N ASP A 256 13.14 -3.64 -3.52
CA ASP A 256 13.26 -2.18 -3.45
C ASP A 256 12.81 -1.66 -2.06
N LEU A 257 11.78 -2.26 -1.45
CA LEU A 257 11.27 -1.89 -0.12
C LEU A 257 12.16 -2.42 1.01
N LEU A 258 12.75 -3.61 0.87
CA LEU A 258 13.77 -4.13 1.77
C LEU A 258 15.03 -3.25 1.76
N THR A 259 15.44 -2.79 0.58
CA THR A 259 16.56 -1.84 0.44
C THR A 259 16.27 -0.54 1.18
N ASP A 260 15.04 -0.03 1.06
CA ASP A 260 14.61 1.20 1.74
C ASP A 260 14.44 1.07 3.25
N LEU A 261 13.94 -0.08 3.72
CA LEU A 261 13.96 -0.40 5.15
C LEU A 261 15.39 -0.28 5.68
N ASN A 262 16.35 -0.83 4.93
CA ASN A 262 17.76 -0.83 5.32
C ASN A 262 18.45 0.54 5.28
N LYS A 263 17.99 1.50 4.46
CA LYS A 263 18.52 2.86 4.47
C LYS A 263 18.33 3.51 5.84
N SER A 264 19.42 3.77 6.56
CA SER A 264 19.39 4.63 7.76
C SER A 264 19.41 6.11 7.39
N LEU A 265 19.87 6.45 6.19
CA LEU A 265 19.92 7.81 5.68
C LEU A 265 18.55 8.22 5.11
N PHE A 266 18.02 9.31 5.63
CA PHE A 266 16.87 10.02 5.12
C PHE A 266 17.34 11.21 4.29
N HIS A 267 16.81 11.27 3.09
CA HIS A 267 16.94 12.41 2.20
C HIS A 267 15.57 13.03 2.08
N SER A 268 15.39 14.25 2.60
CA SER A 268 14.08 14.93 2.61
C SER A 268 13.43 15.03 1.23
N GLU A 269 14.24 15.26 0.18
CA GLU A 269 13.75 15.43 -1.19
C GLU A 269 13.52 14.11 -1.95
N LEU A 270 14.26 13.04 -1.61
CA LEU A 270 14.17 11.74 -2.30
C LEU A 270 13.27 10.73 -1.57
N SER A 271 12.98 10.97 -0.28
CA SER A 271 12.26 10.01 0.57
C SER A 271 10.77 10.32 0.73
N GLY A 272 10.30 11.48 0.21
CA GLY A 272 8.92 11.96 0.37
C GLY A 272 7.87 11.03 -0.25
N GLY A 273 8.12 10.48 -1.45
CA GLY A 273 7.13 9.70 -2.19
C GLY A 273 6.70 8.36 -1.56
N ARG A 274 7.45 7.84 -0.58
CA ARG A 274 7.18 6.51 0.03
C ARG A 274 6.66 6.57 1.47
N ARG A 275 6.51 7.78 2.03
CA ARG A 275 6.15 8.01 3.43
C ARG A 275 4.85 8.82 3.50
N SER A 276 4.04 8.54 4.51
CA SER A 276 2.86 9.36 4.86
C SER A 276 3.26 10.60 5.66
N SER A 277 2.38 11.60 5.76
CA SER A 277 2.61 12.79 6.61
C SER A 277 2.86 12.44 8.08
N SER A 278 2.20 11.42 8.63
CA SER A 278 2.49 10.88 9.97
C SER A 278 3.88 10.25 10.08
N SER A 279 4.32 9.53 9.04
CA SER A 279 5.69 9.01 8.96
C SER A 279 6.70 10.17 8.93
N LEU A 280 6.44 11.21 8.14
CA LEU A 280 7.27 12.42 8.09
C LEU A 280 7.29 13.18 9.43
N THR A 281 6.17 13.22 10.14
CA THR A 281 6.09 13.80 11.49
C THR A 281 6.92 12.99 12.48
N ASN A 282 6.82 11.67 12.44
CA ASN A 282 7.64 10.79 13.27
C ASN A 282 9.13 10.98 12.99
N VAL A 283 9.50 11.03 11.71
CA VAL A 283 10.85 11.34 11.25
C VAL A 283 11.31 12.67 11.83
N HIS A 284 10.52 13.73 11.68
CA HIS A 284 10.83 15.06 12.23
C HIS A 284 11.03 15.02 13.75
N THR A 285 10.16 14.33 14.49
CA THR A 285 10.28 14.16 15.94
C THR A 285 11.57 13.40 16.31
N ALA A 286 11.86 12.28 15.65
CA ALA A 286 13.09 11.52 15.92
C ALA A 286 14.35 12.33 15.59
N LEU A 287 14.31 13.14 14.53
CA LEU A 287 15.40 14.07 14.18
C LEU A 287 15.57 15.16 15.24
N SER A 288 14.48 15.73 15.75
CA SER A 288 14.54 16.73 16.83
C SER A 288 15.10 16.18 18.14
N GLN A 289 15.00 14.86 18.36
CA GLN A 289 15.53 14.18 19.55
C GLN A 289 16.96 13.64 19.39
N THR A 290 17.56 13.71 18.19
CA THR A 290 18.98 13.35 18.01
C THR A 290 19.88 14.35 18.76
N ARG A 291 20.76 13.81 19.62
CA ARG A 291 21.51 14.55 20.66
C ARG A 291 22.24 15.81 20.17
N LEU A 292 22.17 16.88 20.98
CA LEU A 292 23.08 18.04 20.93
C LEU A 292 24.55 17.56 20.92
N GLY A 293 25.26 17.76 19.82
CA GLY A 293 26.68 17.40 19.67
C GLY A 293 27.03 16.70 18.35
N SER A 294 26.04 16.18 17.62
CA SER A 294 26.16 16.00 16.16
C SER A 294 26.17 17.39 15.54
N VAL A 295 27.16 17.73 14.72
CA VAL A 295 27.22 19.01 14.00
C VAL A 295 26.05 19.03 13.00
N ASN A 296 24.88 19.45 13.48
CA ASN A 296 23.68 19.64 12.70
C ASN A 296 23.64 21.11 12.29
N GLU A 297 23.74 21.42 10.99
CA GLU A 297 23.50 22.75 10.40
C GLU A 297 22.04 23.24 10.55
N LEU A 298 21.29 22.75 11.54
CA LEU A 298 19.87 23.03 11.74
C LEU A 298 19.55 23.99 12.90
N SER A 299 20.53 24.43 13.68
CA SER A 299 20.31 25.49 14.66
C SER A 299 19.85 26.81 14.01
N SER A 300 20.08 27.01 12.72
CA SER A 300 19.64 28.21 11.99
C SER A 300 18.23 28.15 11.39
N ILE A 301 17.55 27.00 11.39
CA ILE A 301 16.18 26.88 10.80
C ILE A 301 15.09 26.97 11.87
N ALA A 302 15.33 26.45 13.07
CA ALA A 302 14.36 26.55 14.17
C ALA A 302 14.07 28.01 14.58
N GLU A 303 15.02 28.92 14.41
CA GLU A 303 14.85 30.36 14.74
C GLU A 303 13.99 31.14 13.72
N LYS A 304 13.74 30.63 12.51
CA LYS A 304 13.01 31.38 11.46
C LYS A 304 11.55 30.98 11.24
N VAL A 305 11.08 29.86 11.79
CA VAL A 305 9.66 29.48 11.69
C VAL A 305 8.79 30.28 12.68
N GLY A 306 9.39 30.84 13.74
CA GLY A 306 8.67 31.62 14.76
C GLY A 306 8.37 33.09 14.40
N SER A 307 8.79 33.60 13.24
CA SER A 307 8.73 35.05 12.95
C SER A 307 8.25 35.43 11.55
N VAL A 308 7.41 34.62 10.90
CA VAL A 308 6.71 35.06 9.68
C VAL A 308 5.33 35.60 10.05
N LYS A 309 5.29 36.88 10.44
CA LYS A 309 4.06 37.68 10.33
C LYS A 309 3.86 38.02 8.86
N ILE A 310 2.73 37.59 8.30
CA ILE A 310 2.29 37.98 6.96
C ILE A 310 2.00 39.49 6.99
N GLY A 311 2.90 40.29 6.42
CA GLY A 311 2.75 41.73 6.27
C GLY A 311 3.30 42.15 4.92
N ALA A 312 2.44 42.69 4.07
CA ALA A 312 2.79 43.21 2.76
C ALA A 312 3.68 44.46 2.87
N GLN A 313 4.91 44.38 2.40
CA GLN A 313 5.68 45.45 1.74
C GLN A 313 7.05 44.91 1.30
N GLY A 314 7.52 45.37 0.14
CA GLY A 314 8.53 44.71 -0.67
C GLY A 314 9.99 44.93 -0.27
N GLY A 315 10.88 44.35 -1.07
CA GLY A 315 12.33 44.58 -1.02
C GLY A 315 13.13 43.30 -1.24
N GLN A 316 13.81 43.24 -2.38
CA GLN A 316 14.77 42.22 -2.80
C GLN A 316 15.61 41.64 -1.65
N GLN A 317 15.53 40.32 -1.44
CA GLN A 317 16.60 39.47 -0.90
C GLN A 317 16.31 38.03 -1.33
N GLY A 318 17.36 37.35 -1.82
CA GLY A 318 17.27 36.13 -2.62
C GLY A 318 16.42 35.01 -2.02
N GLU A 319 15.76 34.28 -2.92
CA GLU A 319 15.07 33.02 -2.61
C GLU A 319 15.92 32.15 -1.68
N PRO A 320 15.35 31.59 -0.59
CA PRO A 320 16.08 30.65 0.23
C PRO A 320 16.36 29.41 -0.61
N ARG A 321 17.63 29.24 -1.02
CA ARG A 321 18.12 27.98 -1.60
C ARG A 321 17.75 26.84 -0.64
N HIS A 322 16.79 26.02 -1.05
CA HIS A 322 16.49 24.74 -0.43
C HIS A 322 17.79 23.92 -0.36
N LYS A 323 18.34 23.77 0.84
CA LYS A 323 19.49 22.88 1.08
C LYS A 323 18.94 21.49 1.38
N SER A 324 19.19 20.54 0.49
CA SER A 324 18.92 19.12 0.70
C SER A 324 19.67 18.63 1.94
N SER A 325 18.97 18.17 2.99
CA SER A 325 19.61 17.63 4.19
C SER A 325 19.61 16.11 4.17
N MET A 326 20.79 15.50 4.29
CA MET A 326 20.98 14.07 4.55
C MET A 326 21.07 13.84 6.06
N GLN A 327 20.25 12.95 6.60
CA GLN A 327 20.21 12.70 8.05
C GLN A 327 20.08 11.22 8.38
N THR A 328 20.75 10.77 9.44
CA THR A 328 20.61 9.40 9.92
C THR A 328 19.37 9.30 10.82
N LEU A 329 18.38 8.49 10.42
CA LEU A 329 17.20 8.18 11.23
C LEU A 329 17.42 6.92 12.07
N SER A 330 17.32 7.08 13.39
CA SER A 330 17.22 5.99 14.35
C SER A 330 15.76 5.75 14.72
N MET A 331 14.93 5.32 13.75
CA MET A 331 13.53 4.93 14.00
C MET A 331 13.27 3.50 13.55
N SER A 332 12.47 2.78 14.32
CA SER A 332 12.00 1.46 13.93
C SER A 332 11.06 1.54 12.74
N LYS A 333 11.17 0.62 11.80
CA LYS A 333 10.37 0.63 10.57
C LYS A 333 9.60 -0.67 10.41
N LEU A 334 8.41 -0.59 9.82
CA LEU A 334 7.57 -1.72 9.46
C LEU A 334 7.14 -1.60 8.00
N PHE A 335 7.05 -2.75 7.33
CA PHE A 335 6.49 -2.85 5.98
C PHE A 335 5.81 -4.22 5.79
N LEU A 336 4.71 -4.29 5.02
CA LEU A 336 4.04 -5.56 4.71
C LEU A 336 4.61 -6.16 3.44
N GLN A 337 4.89 -7.46 3.44
CA GLN A 337 5.44 -8.13 2.26
C GLN A 337 4.41 -8.11 1.10
N PRO A 338 4.76 -7.62 -0.10
CA PRO A 338 3.95 -7.76 -1.29
C PRO A 338 3.75 -9.25 -1.59
N ASP A 339 2.49 -9.69 -1.65
CA ASP A 339 2.15 -11.08 -1.86
C ASP A 339 1.22 -11.21 -3.05
N PHE A 340 1.67 -11.92 -4.09
CA PHE A 340 0.86 -12.21 -5.26
C PHE A 340 -0.42 -12.96 -4.90
N ALA A 341 -0.38 -13.85 -3.90
CA ALA A 341 -1.56 -14.58 -3.45
C ALA A 341 -2.60 -13.64 -2.80
N ASN A 342 -2.16 -12.54 -2.18
CA ASN A 342 -3.06 -11.49 -1.68
C ASN A 342 -3.70 -10.71 -2.82
N LEU A 343 -2.88 -10.29 -3.79
CA LEU A 343 -3.37 -9.57 -4.96
C LEU A 343 -4.38 -10.41 -5.77
N GLN A 344 -4.10 -11.71 -5.95
CA GLN A 344 -4.99 -12.63 -6.64
C GLN A 344 -6.34 -12.80 -5.93
N LYS A 345 -6.38 -12.76 -4.59
CA LYS A 345 -7.65 -12.76 -3.83
C LYS A 345 -8.49 -11.52 -4.13
N GLN A 346 -7.86 -10.36 -4.31
CA GLN A 346 -8.58 -9.15 -4.69
C GLN A 346 -9.19 -9.31 -6.10
N PHE A 347 -8.42 -9.89 -7.03
CA PHE A 347 -8.86 -10.15 -8.39
C PHE A 347 -10.01 -11.14 -8.53
N ALA A 348 -10.13 -12.09 -7.61
CA ALA A 348 -11.21 -13.08 -7.64
C ALA A 348 -12.60 -12.44 -7.55
N GLY A 349 -12.70 -11.22 -7.00
CA GLY A 349 -13.95 -10.47 -6.90
C GLY A 349 -14.30 -9.63 -8.14
N ASP A 350 -13.37 -9.46 -9.08
CA ASP A 350 -13.53 -8.52 -10.18
C ASP A 350 -14.58 -8.98 -11.20
N GLY A 351 -14.61 -10.27 -11.56
CA GLY A 351 -15.56 -10.81 -12.54
C GLY A 351 -17.02 -10.53 -12.18
N PRO A 352 -17.52 -10.98 -11.00
CA PRO A 352 -18.87 -10.69 -10.55
C PRO A 352 -19.19 -9.18 -10.45
N ARG A 353 -18.21 -8.36 -10.04
CA ARG A 353 -18.38 -6.90 -9.93
C ARG A 353 -18.53 -6.23 -11.29
N ILE A 354 -17.72 -6.61 -12.27
CA ILE A 354 -17.75 -6.10 -13.64
C ILE A 354 -19.09 -6.46 -14.29
N LYS A 355 -19.50 -7.73 -14.18
CA LYS A 355 -20.79 -8.20 -14.69
C LYS A 355 -21.95 -7.41 -14.10
N LYS A 356 -21.95 -7.18 -12.78
CA LYS A 356 -22.99 -6.39 -12.10
C LYS A 356 -23.05 -4.94 -12.61
N ARG A 357 -21.92 -4.36 -13.01
CA ARG A 357 -21.83 -2.99 -13.55
C ARG A 357 -22.11 -2.92 -15.06
N GLY A 358 -22.40 -4.04 -15.72
CA GLY A 358 -22.56 -4.08 -17.18
C GLY A 358 -21.27 -3.80 -17.95
N GLY A 359 -20.10 -4.00 -17.32
CA GLY A 359 -18.81 -3.85 -17.97
C GLY A 359 -18.42 -5.07 -18.81
N ASP A 360 -17.39 -4.90 -19.63
CA ASP A 360 -16.86 -5.94 -20.50
C ASP A 360 -16.05 -6.97 -19.69
N GLU A 361 -16.58 -8.19 -19.61
CA GLU A 361 -15.97 -9.31 -18.90
C GLU A 361 -14.62 -9.73 -19.51
N ALA A 362 -14.34 -9.44 -20.78
CA ALA A 362 -13.04 -9.72 -21.39
C ALA A 362 -11.90 -8.96 -20.68
N TYR A 363 -12.21 -7.79 -20.12
CA TYR A 363 -11.25 -6.99 -19.36
C TYR A 363 -11.15 -7.41 -17.89
N ALA A 364 -11.95 -8.38 -17.43
CA ALA A 364 -11.91 -8.84 -16.04
C ALA A 364 -10.57 -9.47 -15.69
N ASN A 365 -9.94 -10.21 -16.60
CA ASN A 365 -8.68 -10.90 -16.33
C ASN A 365 -7.44 -10.05 -16.58
N ILE A 366 -7.58 -8.88 -17.20
CA ILE A 366 -6.46 -7.98 -17.51
C ILE A 366 -6.08 -7.16 -16.27
N LYS A 367 -4.96 -7.44 -15.61
CA LYS A 367 -4.61 -6.84 -14.30
C LYS A 367 -3.51 -5.78 -14.36
N GLY A 368 -2.97 -5.54 -15.54
CA GLY A 368 -1.95 -4.54 -15.77
C GLY A 368 -1.58 -4.43 -17.24
N ALA A 369 -0.58 -3.62 -17.51
CA ALA A 369 0.01 -3.46 -18.84
C ALA A 369 1.51 -3.21 -18.74
N ILE A 370 2.21 -3.52 -19.83
CA ILE A 370 3.62 -3.21 -20.04
C ILE A 370 3.75 -2.35 -21.28
N LEU A 371 4.39 -1.19 -21.12
CA LEU A 371 4.83 -0.32 -22.19
C LEU A 371 6.33 -0.54 -22.42
N THR A 372 6.70 -1.05 -23.58
CA THR A 372 8.09 -1.17 -24.03
C THR A 372 8.41 -0.02 -24.96
N ASN A 373 9.38 0.80 -24.59
CA ASN A 373 9.95 1.84 -25.44
C ASN A 373 11.25 1.31 -26.06
N ASP A 374 11.17 0.86 -27.31
CA ASP A 374 12.28 0.23 -28.02
C ASP A 374 13.41 1.24 -28.33
N LEU A 375 13.09 2.54 -28.44
CA LEU A 375 14.07 3.61 -28.66
C LEU A 375 14.94 3.85 -27.41
N GLN A 376 14.32 3.77 -26.22
CA GLN A 376 15.01 3.95 -24.94
C GLN A 376 15.55 2.63 -24.37
N GLN A 377 15.18 1.49 -24.96
CA GLN A 377 15.42 0.14 -24.43
C GLN A 377 14.92 -0.02 -22.99
N LYS A 378 13.77 0.60 -22.69
CA LYS A 378 13.15 0.59 -21.36
C LYS A 378 11.74 0.04 -21.43
N SER A 379 11.38 -0.76 -20.43
CA SER A 379 10.02 -1.24 -20.24
C SER A 379 9.46 -0.69 -18.95
N TYR A 380 8.22 -0.23 -18.99
CA TYR A 380 7.49 0.28 -17.84
C TYR A 380 6.24 -0.56 -17.62
N TYR A 381 5.83 -0.72 -16.36
CA TYR A 381 4.62 -1.44 -16.01
C TYR A 381 3.63 -0.55 -15.27
N VAL A 382 2.37 -0.94 -15.36
CA VAL A 382 1.29 -0.44 -14.51
C VAL A 382 0.41 -1.63 -14.11
N LEU A 383 0.08 -1.72 -12.82
CA LEU A 383 -0.82 -2.72 -12.25
C LEU A 383 -2.02 -2.01 -11.63
N TRP A 384 -3.18 -2.66 -11.63
CA TRP A 384 -4.40 -2.10 -11.06
C TRP A 384 -5.26 -3.14 -10.36
N SER A 385 -6.11 -2.67 -9.45
CA SER A 385 -7.06 -3.49 -8.69
C SER A 385 -8.34 -2.70 -8.39
N GLN A 386 -9.46 -3.41 -8.21
CA GLN A 386 -10.69 -2.82 -7.69
C GLN A 386 -10.79 -3.04 -6.17
N ILE A 387 -10.61 -1.97 -5.41
CA ILE A 387 -10.62 -1.97 -3.93
C ILE A 387 -11.64 -0.96 -3.42
N ILE A 388 -12.02 -1.04 -2.13
CA ILE A 388 -12.86 -0.06 -1.41
C ILE A 388 -14.14 0.33 -2.19
N ASP A 389 -15.22 -0.43 -2.00
CA ASP A 389 -16.49 -0.26 -2.72
C ASP A 389 -16.36 -0.42 -4.26
N GLY A 390 -15.31 -1.12 -4.70
CA GLY A 390 -15.04 -1.41 -6.10
C GLY A 390 -14.55 -0.21 -6.92
N LYS A 391 -13.97 0.79 -6.26
CA LYS A 391 -13.22 1.86 -6.92
C LYS A 391 -11.97 1.30 -7.58
N PHE A 392 -11.57 1.88 -8.73
CA PHE A 392 -10.44 1.39 -9.50
C PHE A 392 -9.17 2.15 -9.09
N PHE A 393 -8.17 1.41 -8.59
CA PHE A 393 -6.89 1.95 -8.15
C PHE A 393 -5.76 1.45 -9.04
N ILE A 394 -4.83 2.34 -9.40
CA ILE A 394 -3.47 1.94 -9.80
C ILE A 394 -2.75 1.54 -8.53
N VAL A 395 -2.24 0.31 -8.53
CA VAL A 395 -1.66 -0.34 -7.34
C VAL A 395 -0.17 -0.55 -7.49
N GLY A 396 0.42 -0.08 -8.57
CA GLY A 396 1.86 -0.15 -8.77
C GLY A 396 2.24 0.28 -10.17
N SER A 397 3.25 1.12 -10.27
CA SER A 397 3.85 1.53 -11.52
C SER A 397 5.35 1.72 -11.34
N GLY A 398 6.09 1.61 -12.44
CA GLY A 398 7.53 1.81 -12.44
C GLY A 398 8.23 1.22 -13.66
N GLU A 399 9.56 1.33 -13.66
CA GLU A 399 10.43 0.74 -14.66
C GLU A 399 10.71 -0.74 -14.34
N LEU A 400 10.58 -1.60 -15.35
CA LEU A 400 10.95 -3.00 -15.29
C LEU A 400 12.45 -3.12 -15.53
N LYS A 401 13.24 -3.16 -14.45
CA LYS A 401 14.72 -3.18 -14.44
C LYS A 401 15.36 -4.46 -15.01
N ALA A 402 14.56 -5.42 -15.48
CA ALA A 402 15.04 -6.69 -16.03
C ALA A 402 14.68 -6.78 -17.52
N ASP A 403 15.66 -7.07 -18.37
CA ASP A 403 15.43 -7.41 -19.78
C ASP A 403 14.87 -8.83 -19.87
N VAL A 404 13.65 -9.02 -19.34
CA VAL A 404 12.92 -10.30 -19.38
C VAL A 404 12.47 -10.60 -20.83
N PHE A 405 12.30 -9.57 -21.65
CA PHE A 405 11.84 -9.71 -23.03
C PHE A 405 12.94 -10.11 -24.01
N GLY A 406 14.20 -9.70 -23.79
CA GLY A 406 15.32 -10.11 -24.64
C GLY A 406 15.56 -11.62 -24.70
N ALA A 407 15.17 -12.36 -23.65
CA ALA A 407 15.36 -13.81 -23.55
C ALA A 407 14.17 -14.66 -24.03
N LEU A 408 12.96 -14.09 -24.14
CA LEU A 408 11.73 -14.85 -24.40
C LEU A 408 11.09 -14.59 -25.77
N SER A 409 11.43 -13.48 -26.45
CA SER A 409 10.78 -13.13 -27.71
C SER A 409 11.50 -13.56 -28.98
N ASP A 410 12.70 -14.16 -28.90
CA ASP A 410 13.48 -14.53 -30.09
C ASP A 410 14.38 -15.78 -29.88
N PRO A 411 13.87 -16.99 -30.16
CA PRO A 411 14.68 -18.22 -30.11
C PRO A 411 15.67 -18.35 -31.28
N THR A 412 15.71 -17.39 -32.21
CA THR A 412 16.63 -17.40 -33.37
C THR A 412 17.82 -16.46 -33.24
N ARG A 413 17.93 -15.72 -32.12
CA ARG A 413 19.14 -14.95 -31.80
C ARG A 413 20.24 -15.89 -31.32
N VAL A 414 20.94 -16.46 -32.30
CA VAL A 414 22.22 -17.14 -32.14
C VAL A 414 23.20 -16.18 -31.45
N GLU A 415 23.62 -16.58 -30.25
CA GLU A 415 24.94 -16.34 -29.67
C GLU A 415 25.59 -14.99 -29.96
N ASP A 416 25.14 -13.92 -29.30
CA ASP A 416 26.07 -12.85 -28.94
C ASP A 416 25.74 -12.25 -27.57
N ARG A 417 26.26 -12.97 -26.57
CA ARG A 417 26.73 -12.50 -25.26
C ARG A 417 25.70 -11.83 -24.34
N PHE A 418 25.39 -12.57 -23.28
CA PHE A 418 25.32 -12.06 -21.90
C PHE A 418 25.94 -10.67 -21.75
N GLY A 419 25.10 -9.64 -21.83
CA GLY A 419 25.48 -8.27 -21.56
C GLY A 419 25.90 -8.17 -20.10
N ARG A 420 27.22 -8.22 -19.86
CA ARG A 420 27.84 -7.72 -18.63
C ARG A 420 27.10 -6.45 -18.20
N ARG A 421 26.71 -6.39 -16.92
CA ARG A 421 26.39 -5.16 -16.20
C ARG A 421 27.22 -4.01 -16.77
N ARG A 422 26.61 -3.11 -17.55
CA ARG A 422 27.14 -1.76 -17.73
C ARG A 422 26.68 -0.96 -16.53
N SER A 423 27.28 -1.26 -15.38
CA SER A 423 27.36 -0.27 -14.32
C SER A 423 28.22 0.88 -14.84
N SER A 424 27.73 2.10 -14.63
CA SER A 424 28.50 3.34 -14.71
C SER A 424 28.85 3.81 -16.13
N PHE A 425 27.87 4.38 -16.86
CA PHE A 425 28.01 5.55 -17.75
C PHE A 425 26.72 5.71 -18.61
N THR A 426 25.67 6.27 -18.02
CA THR A 426 24.48 6.81 -18.73
C THR A 426 24.33 8.32 -18.50
N GLY A 427 25.44 9.01 -18.23
CA GLY A 427 25.48 10.45 -17.92
C GLY A 427 25.15 11.41 -19.07
N ILE A 428 24.65 10.93 -20.22
CA ILE A 428 24.20 11.82 -21.33
C ILE A 428 22.69 11.70 -21.57
N ASN A 429 22.03 10.59 -21.20
CA ASN A 429 20.55 10.53 -21.16
C ASN A 429 19.97 10.83 -19.77
N GLU A 430 20.78 10.88 -18.72
CA GLU A 430 20.37 11.39 -17.40
C GLU A 430 20.24 12.93 -17.34
N LEU A 431 20.68 13.63 -18.39
CA LEU A 431 20.39 15.05 -18.61
C LEU A 431 19.06 15.27 -19.38
N GLY A 432 18.40 14.19 -19.82
CA GLY A 432 17.12 14.21 -20.50
C GLY A 432 15.97 14.03 -19.52
N GLY A 433 14.98 14.93 -19.56
CA GLY A 433 13.84 14.95 -18.65
C GLY A 433 13.06 13.63 -18.56
N PHE A 434 12.32 13.48 -17.47
CA PHE A 434 11.40 12.36 -17.26
C PHE A 434 10.43 12.25 -18.44
N ASN A 435 10.28 11.06 -19.03
CA ASN A 435 9.43 10.85 -20.20
C ASN A 435 7.95 10.84 -19.81
N PHE A 436 7.36 12.04 -19.68
CA PHE A 436 5.95 12.23 -19.33
C PHE A 436 4.99 11.58 -20.32
N GLN A 437 5.37 11.47 -21.60
CA GLN A 437 4.54 10.79 -22.59
C GLN A 437 4.38 9.29 -22.28
N ASP A 438 5.44 8.61 -21.82
CA ASP A 438 5.35 7.19 -21.44
C ASP A 438 4.49 7.01 -20.20
N LEU A 439 4.58 7.93 -19.23
CA LEU A 439 3.71 7.94 -18.05
C LEU A 439 2.24 8.20 -18.42
N GLU A 440 1.99 9.17 -19.30
CA GLU A 440 0.66 9.49 -19.83
C GLU A 440 0.03 8.29 -20.57
N LEU A 441 0.81 7.53 -21.33
CA LEU A 441 0.36 6.30 -21.98
C LEU A 441 -0.04 5.22 -20.96
N LEU A 442 0.73 5.04 -19.89
CA LEU A 442 0.39 4.08 -18.83
C LEU A 442 -0.88 4.48 -18.09
N ILE A 443 -1.02 5.76 -17.72
CA ILE A 443 -2.22 6.29 -17.06
C ILE A 443 -3.43 6.15 -17.99
N SER A 444 -3.32 6.58 -19.26
CA SER A 444 -4.37 6.44 -20.27
C SER A 444 -4.79 4.98 -20.46
N THR A 445 -3.84 4.04 -20.42
CA THR A 445 -4.14 2.60 -20.51
C THR A 445 -4.94 2.12 -19.29
N ALA A 446 -4.58 2.56 -18.08
CA ALA A 446 -5.32 2.20 -16.87
C ALA A 446 -6.75 2.76 -16.89
N VAL A 447 -6.93 4.03 -17.28
CA VAL A 447 -8.26 4.67 -17.43
C VAL A 447 -9.08 3.95 -18.52
N PHE A 448 -8.44 3.56 -19.63
CA PHE A 448 -9.10 2.84 -20.71
C PHE A 448 -9.67 1.51 -20.22
N VAL A 449 -8.86 0.68 -19.55
CA VAL A 449 -9.31 -0.60 -19.00
C VAL A 449 -10.39 -0.39 -17.94
N ALA A 450 -10.24 0.62 -17.08
CA ALA A 450 -11.26 0.96 -16.09
C ALA A 450 -12.60 1.30 -16.75
N SER A 451 -12.59 2.04 -17.88
CA SER A 451 -13.80 2.45 -18.60
C SER A 451 -14.49 1.26 -19.28
N LYS A 452 -13.72 0.26 -19.72
CA LYS A 452 -14.26 -1.00 -20.26
C LYS A 452 -14.89 -1.86 -19.16
N ARG A 453 -14.31 -1.87 -17.97
CA ARG A 453 -14.83 -2.60 -16.80
C ARG A 453 -16.04 -1.96 -16.14
N SER A 454 -16.25 -0.67 -16.34
CA SER A 454 -17.32 0.10 -15.70
C SER A 454 -17.80 1.19 -16.66
N PRO A 455 -18.95 1.02 -17.33
CA PRO A 455 -19.50 2.02 -18.24
C PRO A 455 -19.72 3.39 -17.57
N GLU A 456 -20.10 3.35 -16.29
CA GLU A 456 -20.28 4.52 -15.40
C GLU A 456 -18.97 4.99 -14.74
N LEU A 457 -17.81 4.67 -15.32
CA LEU A 457 -16.54 5.17 -14.78
C LEU A 457 -16.49 6.70 -14.86
N ASP A 458 -16.34 7.34 -13.71
CA ASP A 458 -16.02 8.77 -13.62
C ASP A 458 -14.51 9.02 -13.44
N ARG A 459 -13.88 8.26 -12.53
CA ARG A 459 -12.51 8.51 -12.06
C ARG A 459 -11.79 7.25 -11.61
N ILE A 460 -10.46 7.28 -11.69
CA ILE A 460 -9.56 6.29 -11.08
C ILE A 460 -8.68 6.95 -10.02
N PHE A 461 -8.03 6.14 -9.19
CA PHE A 461 -7.26 6.59 -8.05
C PHE A 461 -5.84 6.02 -8.08
N VAL A 462 -4.87 6.77 -7.55
CA VAL A 462 -3.50 6.26 -7.35
C VAL A 462 -2.92 6.88 -6.09
N THR A 463 -2.31 6.07 -5.23
CA THR A 463 -1.57 6.60 -4.08
C THR A 463 -0.16 7.01 -4.52
N SER A 464 0.43 7.98 -3.84
CA SER A 464 1.79 8.45 -4.16
C SER A 464 2.83 7.32 -4.04
N GLN A 465 2.55 6.33 -3.19
CA GLN A 465 3.41 5.17 -2.98
C GLN A 465 3.32 4.13 -4.12
N ASP A 466 2.27 4.19 -4.95
CA ASP A 466 2.07 3.31 -6.12
C ASP A 466 2.65 3.90 -7.41
N LEU A 467 3.09 5.17 -7.37
CA LEU A 467 3.75 5.85 -8.48
C LEU A 467 5.23 5.43 -8.63
N PRO A 468 5.87 5.71 -9.78
CA PRO A 468 7.27 5.38 -9.99
C PRO A 468 8.16 6.11 -8.98
N ASP A 469 8.94 5.33 -8.24
CA ASP A 469 9.87 5.81 -7.21
C ASP A 469 11.16 6.41 -7.78
N THR A 470 11.41 6.22 -9.07
CA THR A 470 12.50 6.82 -9.83
C THR A 470 12.24 8.27 -10.22
N ILE A 471 10.97 8.72 -10.15
CA ILE A 471 10.56 10.08 -10.48
C ILE A 471 10.35 10.86 -9.17
N PRO A 472 10.99 12.03 -8.98
CA PRO A 472 10.77 12.86 -7.80
C PRO A 472 9.30 13.25 -7.62
N SER A 473 8.83 13.31 -6.38
CA SER A 473 7.43 13.62 -6.07
C SER A 473 6.98 14.98 -6.60
N THR A 474 7.86 15.97 -6.63
CA THR A 474 7.60 17.30 -7.20
C THR A 474 7.36 17.24 -8.72
N VAL A 475 8.10 16.37 -9.40
CA VAL A 475 7.95 16.13 -10.84
C VAL A 475 6.67 15.35 -11.13
N LEU A 476 6.32 14.36 -10.30
CA LEU A 476 5.03 13.67 -10.40
C LEU A 476 3.86 14.62 -10.15
N TYR A 477 3.99 15.52 -9.18
CA TYR A 477 3.00 16.55 -8.91
C TYR A 477 2.83 17.47 -10.13
N ASP A 478 3.92 17.95 -10.73
CA ASP A 478 3.88 18.76 -11.95
C ASP A 478 3.27 17.99 -13.13
N PHE A 479 3.58 16.70 -13.26
CA PHE A 479 2.97 15.83 -14.27
C PHE A 479 1.43 15.81 -14.15
N PHE A 480 0.91 15.50 -12.95
CA PHE A 480 -0.53 15.37 -12.75
C PHE A 480 -1.26 16.72 -12.78
N THR A 481 -0.69 17.75 -12.15
CA THR A 481 -1.37 19.02 -11.94
C THR A 481 -1.12 20.04 -13.04
N ASN A 482 -0.06 19.92 -13.84
CA ASN A 482 0.29 20.90 -14.86
C ASN A 482 0.43 20.30 -16.26
N TYR A 483 1.11 19.16 -16.41
CA TYR A 483 1.29 18.53 -17.73
C TYR A 483 -0.01 17.91 -18.26
N LEU A 484 -0.68 17.06 -17.49
CA LEU A 484 -1.92 16.39 -17.93
C LEU A 484 -3.03 17.37 -18.34
N PRO A 485 -3.33 18.44 -17.57
CA PRO A 485 -4.31 19.44 -17.99
C PRO A 485 -3.91 20.22 -19.24
N ARG A 486 -2.61 20.32 -19.54
CA ARG A 486 -2.12 20.98 -20.77
C ARG A 486 -2.11 20.03 -21.96
N SER A 487 -1.82 18.75 -21.76
CA SER A 487 -1.72 17.76 -22.85
C SER A 487 -3.10 17.23 -23.26
N VAL A 488 -4.08 17.23 -22.36
CA VAL A 488 -5.42 16.71 -22.61
C VAL A 488 -6.46 17.83 -22.55
N PRO A 489 -7.14 18.19 -23.66
CA PRO A 489 -7.97 19.39 -23.76
C PRO A 489 -9.09 19.53 -22.71
N ASN A 490 -9.65 18.42 -22.24
CA ASN A 490 -10.78 18.40 -21.30
C ASN A 490 -10.40 17.95 -19.89
N VAL A 491 -9.11 17.88 -19.59
CA VAL A 491 -8.61 17.69 -18.22
C VAL A 491 -8.29 19.07 -17.67
N LEU A 492 -8.91 19.43 -16.55
CA LEU A 492 -8.71 20.74 -15.92
C LEU A 492 -8.05 20.60 -14.56
N LYS A 493 -7.44 21.67 -14.07
CA LYS A 493 -7.08 21.78 -12.66
C LYS A 493 -8.33 22.10 -11.84
N LYS A 494 -8.33 21.68 -10.58
CA LYS A 494 -9.47 21.87 -9.67
C LYS A 494 -9.92 23.33 -9.53
N ASP A 495 -8.98 24.28 -9.62
CA ASP A 495 -9.24 25.71 -9.42
C ASP A 495 -9.29 26.52 -10.74
N GLU A 496 -9.37 25.85 -11.91
CA GLU A 496 -9.48 26.51 -13.21
C GLU A 496 -10.93 26.88 -13.57
N GLU A 497 -11.12 28.02 -14.23
CA GLU A 497 -12.45 28.51 -14.62
C GLU A 497 -13.15 27.52 -15.57
N GLY A 498 -14.32 27.00 -15.18
CA GLY A 498 -15.04 25.96 -15.92
C GLY A 498 -14.78 24.52 -15.46
N SER A 499 -13.94 24.32 -14.43
CA SER A 499 -13.70 23.02 -13.80
C SER A 499 -14.98 22.36 -13.28
N LYS A 500 -15.20 21.09 -13.62
CA LYS A 500 -16.22 20.22 -13.01
C LYS A 500 -15.51 19.03 -12.35
N GLU A 501 -16.03 18.52 -11.24
CA GLU A 501 -15.39 17.37 -10.56
C GLU A 501 -15.16 16.14 -11.47
N SER A 502 -15.97 15.99 -12.52
CA SER A 502 -15.86 14.89 -13.48
C SER A 502 -14.65 14.99 -14.42
N ASN A 503 -14.04 16.18 -14.54
CA ASN A 503 -12.98 16.45 -15.50
C ASN A 503 -11.70 17.02 -14.89
N THR A 504 -11.62 17.07 -13.56
CA THR A 504 -10.47 17.61 -12.84
C THR A 504 -9.50 16.53 -12.38
N VAL A 505 -8.21 16.75 -12.58
CA VAL A 505 -7.17 16.03 -11.83
C VAL A 505 -7.00 16.73 -10.47
N GLU A 506 -7.02 15.96 -9.40
CA GLU A 506 -6.92 16.47 -8.03
C GLU A 506 -5.84 15.73 -7.25
N TYR A 507 -4.99 16.48 -6.55
CA TYR A 507 -4.13 15.95 -5.51
C TYR A 507 -4.87 15.97 -4.17
N ILE A 508 -4.84 14.84 -3.47
CA ILE A 508 -5.53 14.63 -2.20
C ILE A 508 -4.47 14.34 -1.13
N GLU A 509 -4.39 15.21 -0.13
CA GLU A 509 -3.45 15.11 1.01
C GLU A 509 -3.91 14.12 2.10
N ASP A 510 -5.16 13.64 2.03
CA ASP A 510 -5.62 12.53 2.86
C ASP A 510 -6.83 11.82 2.23
N PHE A 511 -6.64 10.60 1.74
CA PHE A 511 -7.73 9.78 1.22
C PHE A 511 -8.75 9.34 2.28
N SER A 512 -8.48 9.55 3.58
CA SER A 512 -9.39 9.15 4.66
C SER A 512 -10.73 9.89 4.61
N ASP A 513 -10.69 11.20 4.33
CA ASP A 513 -11.86 12.06 4.38
C ASP A 513 -12.78 11.83 3.19
N ASN A 514 -12.20 11.75 1.98
CA ASN A 514 -12.98 11.67 0.74
C ASN A 514 -13.25 10.23 0.29
N TYR A 515 -12.38 9.28 0.65
CA TYR A 515 -12.39 7.94 0.09
C TYR A 515 -12.38 6.81 1.12
N LYS A 516 -12.53 7.12 2.43
CA LYS A 516 -12.60 6.15 3.54
C LYS A 516 -11.37 5.24 3.61
N LEU A 517 -10.22 5.76 3.21
CA LEU A 517 -8.97 5.03 3.18
C LEU A 517 -8.00 5.63 4.20
N LEU A 518 -8.03 5.09 5.42
CA LEU A 518 -7.06 5.45 6.46
C LEU A 518 -6.31 4.21 6.96
N PRO A 519 -5.09 3.96 6.45
CA PRO A 519 -4.19 2.99 7.04
C PRO A 519 -3.91 3.37 8.50
N MET A 520 -4.05 2.41 9.42
CA MET A 520 -3.65 2.60 10.81
C MET A 520 -2.84 1.40 11.31
N VAL A 521 -1.81 1.66 12.10
CA VAL A 521 -0.97 0.63 12.75
C VAL A 521 -1.02 0.79 14.25
N ARG A 522 -0.91 -0.30 14.98
CA ARG A 522 -0.73 -0.35 16.43
C ARG A 522 0.44 -1.28 16.76
N ARG A 523 1.28 -0.91 17.71
CA ARG A 523 2.33 -1.79 18.23
C ARG A 523 1.72 -2.88 19.13
N PHE A 524 2.19 -4.11 18.99
CA PHE A 524 1.72 -5.24 19.81
C PHE A 524 1.81 -4.91 21.30
N GLY A 525 0.75 -5.23 22.06
CA GLY A 525 0.67 -5.02 23.52
C GLY A 525 0.62 -3.56 23.99
N LEU A 526 0.62 -2.57 23.09
CA LEU A 526 0.45 -1.15 23.45
C LEU A 526 -0.95 -0.64 23.11
N ASP A 527 -1.64 -0.08 24.10
CA ASP A 527 -2.96 0.56 23.92
C ASP A 527 -2.88 2.06 23.58
N SER A 528 -1.68 2.64 23.53
CA SER A 528 -1.46 4.04 23.16
C SER A 528 -1.13 4.18 21.67
N PRO A 529 -1.72 5.17 20.96
CA PRO A 529 -1.32 5.53 19.59
C PRO A 529 0.00 6.31 19.55
N GLU A 530 0.55 6.71 20.70
CA GLU A 530 1.81 7.44 20.79
C GLU A 530 2.98 6.45 20.83
N PHE A 531 3.52 6.16 19.65
CA PHE A 531 4.74 5.36 19.51
C PHE A 531 5.57 5.77 18.28
N GLU A 532 6.85 5.46 18.36
CA GLU A 532 7.84 5.68 17.30
C GLU A 532 8.00 4.41 16.46
N LEU A 533 7.23 4.34 15.38
CA LEU A 533 7.36 3.36 14.32
C LEU A 533 7.06 4.07 13.01
N ASP A 534 7.83 3.75 11.99
CA ASP A 534 7.63 4.25 10.65
C ASP A 534 7.01 3.14 9.79
N TRP A 535 5.75 3.31 9.38
CA TRP A 535 5.11 2.39 8.44
C TRP A 535 5.37 2.84 7.00
N ILE A 536 6.35 2.21 6.38
CA ILE A 536 6.77 2.55 5.02
C ILE A 536 5.71 2.05 4.02
N ALA A 537 5.44 2.86 3.00
CA ALA A 537 4.54 2.53 1.89
C ALA A 537 3.08 2.21 2.28
N SER A 538 2.58 2.77 3.40
CA SER A 538 1.24 2.46 3.94
C SER A 538 0.07 2.61 2.96
N GLY A 539 0.17 3.48 1.94
CA GLY A 539 -0.83 3.67 0.88
C GLY A 539 -0.86 2.56 -0.17
N SER A 540 0.31 2.12 -0.65
CA SER A 540 0.46 0.98 -1.58
C SER A 540 0.03 -0.34 -0.94
N VAL A 541 0.13 -0.42 0.38
CA VAL A 541 -0.12 -1.61 1.18
C VAL A 541 -1.62 -1.96 1.30
N VAL A 542 -2.53 -1.04 0.95
CA VAL A 542 -3.99 -1.29 0.86
C VAL A 542 -4.30 -2.46 -0.08
N THR A 543 -3.46 -2.63 -1.10
CA THR A 543 -3.62 -3.67 -2.11
C THR A 543 -2.78 -4.91 -1.85
N TRP A 544 -1.79 -4.82 -0.96
CA TRP A 544 -0.88 -5.93 -0.62
C TRP A 544 -1.27 -6.71 0.64
N GLY A 545 -2.12 -6.13 1.53
CA GLY A 545 -2.52 -6.70 2.84
C GLY A 545 -4.02 -6.94 3.02
#